data_AF-A0A7S0HJF7-F1
#
_entry.id   AF-A0A7S0HJF7-F1
#
_cell.length_a   1.000
_cell.length_b   1.000
_cell.length_c   1.000
_cell.angle_alpha   90.00
_cell.angle_beta   90.00
_cell.angle_gamma   90.00
#
_symmetry.space_group_name_H-M   'P 1'
#
loop_
_entity.id
_entity.type
_entity.pdbx_description
1 polymer ?
#
loop_
_entity_poly.entity_id
_entity_poly.type
_entity_poly.pdbx_seq_one_letter_code
_entity_poly.pdbx_strand_id
1 'polypeptide(L)'
;ARIGSPRVSRERFDALAAHPRAAMDTSIEPFGERFALEAVRGLFNVFSVWMSLRMLLSHKGGLGELMGSLGNRTNPGAAMDQPVVNCSTTFDDVAGIDEVVEELQEAVAYLRNPEKFTRLGARMPRGVLLEGVPGTGKTMLARACAGEAGVP
;
A
#
# COMPACT_ATOMS: atom_id res chain seq x y z
N ALA A 1 23.40 41.75 -26.08
CA ALA A 1 23.77 41.83 -24.65
C ALA A 1 23.24 40.57 -23.96
N ARG A 2 24.12 39.70 -23.47
CA ARG A 2 23.77 38.37 -22.96
C ARG A 2 23.53 38.48 -21.44
N ILE A 3 22.32 38.14 -21.02
CA ILE A 3 21.83 38.21 -19.63
C ILE A 3 22.65 37.24 -18.76
N GLY A 4 23.20 37.74 -17.67
CA GLY A 4 24.06 37.00 -16.75
C GLY A 4 23.26 36.02 -15.91
N SER A 5 23.59 34.73 -16.02
CA SER A 5 23.19 33.72 -15.06
C SER A 5 23.96 33.93 -13.73
N PRO A 6 23.29 33.79 -12.56
CA PRO A 6 23.97 33.89 -11.28
C PRO A 6 24.97 32.75 -11.16
N ARG A 7 26.28 33.07 -11.19
CA ARG A 7 27.35 32.13 -10.91
C ARG A 7 27.28 31.75 -9.43
N VAL A 8 26.53 30.70 -9.12
CA VAL A 8 26.73 29.96 -7.86
C VAL A 8 28.15 29.40 -7.94
N SER A 9 29.02 29.98 -7.13
CA SER A 9 30.47 29.76 -7.11
C SER A 9 30.76 28.27 -6.94
N ARG A 10 31.50 27.69 -7.90
CA ARG A 10 31.94 26.28 -7.89
C ARG A 10 32.59 25.87 -6.57
N GLU A 11 33.19 26.83 -5.86
CA GLU A 11 33.75 26.67 -4.52
C GLU A 11 32.77 26.14 -3.46
N ARG A 12 31.46 26.48 -3.53
CA ARG A 12 30.46 25.94 -2.60
C ARG A 12 30.06 24.50 -2.91
N PHE A 13 30.12 24.09 -4.19
CA PHE A 13 29.93 22.71 -4.59
C PHE A 13 31.16 21.85 -4.26
N ASP A 14 32.36 22.41 -4.40
CA ASP A 14 33.60 21.74 -4.01
C ASP A 14 33.69 21.57 -2.48
N ALA A 15 33.19 22.53 -1.70
CA ALA A 15 33.07 22.42 -0.24
C ALA A 15 32.09 21.32 0.21
N LEU A 16 31.02 21.07 -0.55
CA LEU A 16 30.09 19.96 -0.29
C LEU A 16 30.66 18.60 -0.75
N ALA A 17 31.51 18.58 -1.77
CA ALA A 17 32.25 17.38 -2.20
C ALA A 17 33.42 17.05 -1.24
N ALA A 18 33.95 18.05 -0.52
CA ALA A 18 35.01 17.90 0.46
C ALA A 18 34.53 17.37 1.82
N HIS A 19 33.22 17.25 2.05
CA HIS A 19 32.72 16.45 3.16
C HIS A 19 32.89 14.97 2.79
N PRO A 20 33.80 14.23 3.44
CA PRO A 20 33.82 12.78 3.29
C PRO A 20 32.44 12.30 3.72
N ARG A 21 31.66 11.73 2.78
CA ARG A 21 30.54 10.89 3.15
C ARG A 21 31.15 9.86 4.09
N ALA A 22 30.89 10.01 5.38
CA ALA A 22 31.19 8.98 6.35
C ALA A 22 30.62 7.72 5.72
N ALA A 23 31.52 6.81 5.33
CA ALA A 23 31.15 5.49 4.88
C ALA A 23 30.16 5.01 5.92
N MET A 24 28.89 4.92 5.53
CA MET A 24 27.87 4.42 6.41
C MET A 24 28.34 3.00 6.70
N ASP A 25 28.81 2.83 7.92
CA ASP A 25 29.45 1.62 8.36
C ASP A 25 28.36 0.55 8.43
N THR A 26 28.08 -0.08 7.30
CA THR A 26 27.35 -1.34 7.20
C THR A 26 28.27 -2.50 7.56
N SER A 27 29.18 -2.33 8.52
CA SER A 27 29.63 -3.45 9.33
C SER A 27 28.49 -3.80 10.27
N ILE A 28 27.61 -4.68 9.79
CA ILE A 28 26.85 -5.54 10.68
C ILE A 28 27.90 -6.42 11.36
N GLU A 29 28.39 -5.98 12.52
CA GLU A 29 29.10 -6.82 13.47
C GLU A 29 28.38 -8.18 13.52
N PRO A 30 29.05 -9.30 13.21
CA PRO A 30 28.42 -10.61 13.30
C PRO A 30 28.17 -10.88 14.77
N PHE A 31 26.99 -10.47 15.22
CA PHE A 31 26.51 -10.58 16.57
C PHE A 31 26.51 -12.06 16.95
N GLY A 32 27.62 -12.48 17.58
CA GLY A 32 27.99 -13.76 18.13
C GLY A 32 27.36 -15.01 17.51
N GLU A 33 28.17 -15.95 17.03
CA GLU A 33 27.72 -17.32 16.69
C GLU A 33 26.87 -17.95 17.81
N ARG A 34 27.11 -17.54 19.06
CA ARG A 34 26.32 -17.91 20.24
C ARG A 34 24.92 -17.30 20.25
N PHE A 35 24.77 -16.02 19.87
CA PHE A 35 23.46 -15.39 19.69
C PHE A 35 22.73 -15.99 18.49
N ALA A 36 23.42 -16.24 17.37
CA ALA A 36 22.82 -16.90 16.22
C ALA A 36 22.29 -18.30 16.59
N LEU A 37 23.05 -19.10 17.34
CA LEU A 37 22.60 -20.41 17.82
C LEU A 37 21.42 -20.33 18.81
N GLU A 38 21.43 -19.37 19.73
CA GLU A 38 20.30 -19.14 20.65
C GLU A 38 19.05 -18.65 19.93
N ALA A 39 19.21 -17.78 18.93
CA ALA A 39 18.12 -17.30 18.09
C ALA A 39 17.53 -18.43 17.24
N VAL A 40 18.37 -19.26 16.63
CA VAL A 40 17.92 -20.45 15.87
C VAL A 40 17.21 -21.45 16.78
N ARG A 41 17.74 -21.70 17.98
CA ARG A 41 17.10 -22.58 18.98
C ARG A 41 15.77 -22.00 19.46
N GLY A 42 15.69 -20.69 19.66
CA GLY A 42 14.46 -19.98 20.03
C GLY A 42 13.40 -20.04 18.94
N LEU A 43 13.78 -19.78 17.69
CA LEU A 43 12.90 -19.89 16.52
C LEU A 43 12.38 -21.32 16.35
N PHE A 44 13.22 -22.34 16.52
CA PHE A 44 12.80 -23.74 16.46
C PHE A 44 11.79 -24.09 17.56
N ASN A 45 12.00 -23.61 18.80
CA ASN A 45 11.06 -23.84 19.91
C ASN A 45 9.72 -23.16 19.68
N VAL A 46 9.72 -21.88 19.26
CA VAL A 46 8.49 -21.15 18.95
C VAL A 46 7.76 -21.79 17.77
N PHE A 47 8.50 -22.18 16.72
CA PHE A 47 7.95 -22.88 15.57
C PHE A 47 7.39 -24.25 15.94
N SER A 48 8.09 -25.02 16.77
CA SER A 48 7.65 -26.34 17.23
C SER A 48 6.37 -26.22 18.06
N VAL A 49 6.31 -25.30 19.02
CA VAL A 49 5.09 -25.05 19.82
C VAL A 49 3.95 -24.55 18.95
N TRP A 50 4.21 -23.62 18.03
CA TRP A 50 3.22 -23.12 17.09
C TRP A 50 2.73 -24.21 16.13
N MET A 51 3.62 -25.07 15.64
CA MET A 51 3.31 -26.19 14.75
C MET A 51 2.57 -27.30 15.48
N SER A 52 2.90 -27.60 16.74
CA SER A 52 2.15 -28.53 17.59
C SER A 52 0.78 -27.99 17.97
N LEU A 53 0.67 -26.70 18.28
CA LEU A 53 -0.62 -26.05 18.54
C LEU A 53 -1.48 -26.00 17.28
N ARG A 54 -0.89 -25.67 16.13
CA ARG A 54 -1.54 -25.73 14.83
C ARG A 54 -1.94 -27.16 14.50
N MET A 55 -1.11 -28.16 14.78
CA MET A 55 -1.42 -29.58 14.54
C MET A 55 -2.57 -30.04 15.44
N LEU A 56 -2.62 -29.60 16.68
CA LEU A 56 -3.74 -29.84 17.59
C LEU A 56 -5.04 -29.16 17.13
N LEU A 57 -4.95 -27.93 16.60
CA LEU A 57 -6.09 -27.17 16.06
C LEU A 57 -6.49 -27.59 14.63
N SER A 58 -5.61 -28.27 13.89
CA SER A 58 -5.82 -28.69 12.49
C SER A 58 -6.02 -30.21 12.35
N HIS A 59 -6.02 -30.95 13.46
CA HIS A 59 -6.36 -32.37 13.46
C HIS A 59 -7.85 -32.57 13.14
N LYS A 60 -8.15 -32.68 11.85
CA LYS A 60 -9.33 -33.35 11.30
C LYS A 60 -9.34 -34.85 11.66
N GLY A 61 -9.50 -35.19 12.94
CA GLY A 61 -9.94 -36.54 13.34
C GLY A 61 -9.16 -37.18 14.49
N GLY A 62 -9.60 -36.97 15.72
CA GLY A 62 -9.09 -37.80 16.83
C GLY A 62 -9.72 -37.55 18.19
N LEU A 63 -10.07 -36.29 18.51
CA LEU A 63 -10.70 -35.96 19.80
C LEU A 63 -11.82 -34.89 19.71
N GLY A 64 -11.92 -34.16 18.60
CA GLY A 64 -12.99 -33.16 18.37
C GLY A 64 -14.31 -33.75 17.90
N GLU A 65 -14.36 -35.03 17.52
CA GLU A 65 -15.55 -35.65 16.93
C GLU A 65 -16.58 -36.11 17.98
N LEU A 66 -16.15 -36.42 19.20
CA LEU A 66 -17.05 -36.69 20.33
C LEU A 66 -17.63 -35.42 20.95
N MET A 67 -17.06 -34.23 20.67
CA MET A 67 -17.52 -32.95 21.21
C MET A 67 -18.12 -32.02 20.13
N GLY A 68 -17.92 -32.31 18.84
CA GLY A 68 -18.28 -31.46 17.70
C GLY A 68 -19.67 -31.69 17.09
N SER A 69 -20.47 -32.62 17.62
CA SER A 69 -21.82 -32.94 17.08
C SER A 69 -22.88 -31.84 17.29
N LEU A 70 -22.54 -30.71 17.91
CA LEU A 70 -23.47 -29.60 18.19
C LEU A 70 -23.17 -28.29 17.45
N GLY A 71 -22.21 -28.26 16.53
CA GLY A 71 -21.67 -26.98 16.04
C GLY A 71 -21.38 -26.90 14.55
N ASN A 72 -22.14 -27.57 13.69
CA ASN A 72 -22.00 -27.38 12.24
C ASN A 72 -22.82 -26.17 11.76
N ARG A 73 -22.21 -24.98 11.80
CA ARG A 73 -22.55 -23.90 10.86
C ARG A 73 -21.28 -23.53 10.09
N THR A 74 -21.19 -24.18 8.93
CA THR A 74 -20.40 -23.79 7.77
C THR A 74 -20.51 -22.30 7.47
N ASN A 75 -19.36 -21.63 7.34
CA ASN A 75 -19.07 -20.69 6.26
C ASN A 75 -17.55 -20.60 6.10
N PRO A 76 -16.97 -21.34 5.13
CA PRO A 76 -15.58 -21.19 4.76
C PRO A 76 -15.47 -20.07 3.71
N GLY A 77 -14.80 -18.97 4.09
CA GLY A 77 -14.52 -17.80 3.25
C GLY A 77 -14.18 -16.65 4.18
N ALA A 78 -12.93 -16.42 4.60
CA ALA A 78 -11.80 -16.07 3.73
C ALA A 78 -12.17 -15.02 2.66
N ALA A 79 -13.01 -14.05 3.00
CA ALA A 79 -12.85 -12.72 2.43
C ALA A 79 -11.85 -11.99 3.33
N MET A 80 -10.71 -11.60 2.75
CA MET A 80 -9.91 -10.54 3.34
C MET A 80 -10.86 -9.38 3.63
N ASP A 81 -10.74 -8.80 4.82
CA ASP A 81 -11.33 -7.51 5.15
C ASP A 81 -10.70 -6.49 4.18
N GLN A 82 -11.25 -6.41 2.96
CA GLN A 82 -11.04 -5.24 2.13
C GLN A 82 -11.62 -4.12 2.97
N PRO A 83 -10.87 -3.05 3.27
CA PRO A 83 -11.49 -1.88 3.85
C PRO A 83 -12.57 -1.48 2.85
N VAL A 84 -13.83 -1.77 3.18
CA VAL A 84 -14.97 -1.33 2.41
C VAL A 84 -14.95 0.17 2.60
N VAL A 85 -14.21 0.85 1.72
CA VAL A 85 -14.24 2.30 1.65
C VAL A 85 -15.65 2.58 1.20
N ASN A 86 -16.52 2.92 2.14
CA ASN A 86 -17.84 3.39 1.81
C ASN A 86 -17.64 4.72 1.10
N CYS A 87 -17.52 4.68 -0.23
CA CYS A 87 -17.35 5.83 -1.11
C CYS A 87 -18.69 6.57 -1.23
N SER A 88 -19.20 7.09 -0.11
CA SER A 88 -20.42 7.91 -0.10
C SER A 88 -20.14 9.38 -0.39
N THR A 89 -18.88 9.73 -0.66
CA THR A 89 -18.44 11.08 -0.99
C THR A 89 -18.51 11.25 -2.51
N THR A 90 -19.03 12.37 -2.98
CA THR A 90 -19.19 12.75 -4.40
C THR A 90 -18.38 14.01 -4.70
N PHE A 91 -18.31 14.45 -5.97
CA PHE A 91 -17.59 15.69 -6.30
C PHE A 91 -18.24 16.93 -5.67
N ASP A 92 -19.55 16.89 -5.42
CA ASP A 92 -20.30 17.97 -4.76
C ASP A 92 -19.86 18.19 -3.29
N ASP A 93 -19.27 17.16 -2.66
CA ASP A 93 -18.81 17.22 -1.26
C ASP A 93 -17.42 17.85 -1.11
N VAL A 94 -16.76 18.21 -2.22
CA VAL A 94 -15.41 18.75 -2.22
C VAL A 94 -15.40 20.14 -2.86
N ALA A 95 -15.07 21.16 -2.09
CA ALA A 95 -15.04 22.54 -2.58
C ALA A 95 -13.72 22.89 -3.28
N GLY A 96 -13.80 23.66 -4.37
CA GLY A 96 -12.64 24.25 -5.05
C GLY A 96 -11.80 23.25 -5.85
N ILE A 97 -12.46 22.27 -6.47
CA ILE A 97 -11.81 21.24 -7.30
C ILE A 97 -12.29 21.28 -8.75
N ASP A 98 -12.97 22.35 -9.18
CA ASP A 98 -13.64 22.43 -10.48
C ASP A 98 -12.68 22.15 -11.66
N GLU A 99 -11.45 22.67 -11.57
CA GLU A 99 -10.41 22.44 -12.58
C GLU A 99 -9.95 20.97 -12.61
N VAL A 100 -9.91 20.31 -11.45
CA VAL A 100 -9.43 18.92 -11.31
C VAL A 100 -10.54 17.92 -11.67
N VAL A 101 -11.81 18.28 -11.43
CA VAL A 101 -12.97 17.47 -11.80
C VAL A 101 -13.04 17.32 -13.31
N GLU A 102 -12.79 18.38 -14.08
CA GLU A 102 -12.79 18.32 -15.55
C GLU A 102 -11.76 17.31 -16.09
N GLU A 103 -10.55 17.30 -15.51
CA GLU A 103 -9.51 16.32 -15.87
C GLU A 103 -9.86 14.89 -15.43
N LEU A 104 -10.46 14.74 -14.25
CA LEU A 104 -10.86 13.42 -13.72
C LEU A 104 -12.12 12.86 -14.37
N GLN A 105 -12.93 13.69 -15.04
CA GLN A 105 -14.19 13.29 -15.66
C GLN A 105 -13.98 12.18 -16.69
N GLU A 106 -12.88 12.23 -17.46
CA GLU A 106 -12.53 11.19 -18.44
C GLU A 106 -12.19 9.87 -17.76
N ALA A 107 -11.41 9.93 -16.67
CA ALA A 107 -11.05 8.75 -15.89
C ALA A 107 -12.29 8.11 -15.24
N VAL A 108 -13.20 8.92 -14.68
CA VAL A 108 -14.48 8.45 -14.12
C VAL A 108 -15.37 7.82 -15.20
N ALA A 109 -15.47 8.45 -16.38
CA ALA A 109 -16.25 7.92 -17.49
C ALA A 109 -15.71 6.56 -17.96
N TYR A 110 -14.39 6.42 -17.99
CA TYR A 110 -13.72 5.15 -18.27
C TYR A 110 -14.06 4.09 -17.22
N LEU A 111 -13.94 4.43 -15.93
CA LEU A 111 -14.25 3.51 -14.82
C LEU A 111 -15.72 3.05 -14.83
N ARG A 112 -16.67 3.92 -15.21
CA ARG A 112 -18.09 3.56 -15.33
C ARG A 112 -18.38 2.58 -16.47
N ASN A 113 -17.68 2.68 -17.62
CA ASN A 113 -18.00 1.89 -18.83
C ASN A 113 -16.76 1.40 -19.60
N PRO A 114 -15.90 0.56 -19.02
CA PRO A 114 -14.61 0.17 -19.62
C PRO A 114 -14.75 -0.55 -20.98
N GLU A 115 -15.85 -1.25 -21.20
CA GLU A 115 -16.12 -1.98 -22.45
C GLU A 115 -16.27 -1.04 -23.66
N LYS A 116 -16.89 0.13 -23.47
CA LYS A 116 -17.12 1.09 -24.55
C LYS A 116 -15.79 1.68 -25.05
N PHE A 117 -14.87 1.97 -24.12
CA PHE A 117 -13.55 2.53 -24.43
C PHE A 117 -12.63 1.48 -25.08
N THR A 118 -12.71 0.23 -24.63
CA THR A 118 -11.96 -0.88 -25.23
C THR A 118 -12.35 -1.12 -26.70
N ARG A 119 -13.66 -1.04 -27.01
CA ARG A 119 -14.17 -1.21 -28.39
C ARG A 119 -13.76 -0.08 -29.33
N LEU A 120 -13.57 1.13 -28.81
CA LEU A 120 -13.13 2.30 -29.58
C LEU A 120 -11.60 2.38 -29.73
N GLY A 121 -10.85 1.41 -29.16
CA GLY A 121 -9.38 1.45 -29.15
C GLY A 121 -8.82 2.59 -28.30
N ALA A 122 -9.61 3.13 -27.38
CA ALA A 122 -9.19 4.25 -26.54
C ALA A 122 -8.07 3.81 -25.58
N ARG A 123 -7.06 4.66 -25.43
CA ARG A 123 -5.91 4.39 -24.57
C ARG A 123 -6.31 4.54 -23.11
N MET A 124 -6.22 3.46 -22.34
CA MET A 124 -6.48 3.49 -20.90
C MET A 124 -5.52 4.47 -20.20
N PRO A 125 -6.02 5.35 -19.32
CA PRO A 125 -5.16 6.16 -18.45
C PRO A 125 -4.38 5.24 -17.50
N ARG A 126 -3.06 5.42 -17.43
CA ARG A 126 -2.16 4.52 -16.68
C ARG A 126 -2.23 4.70 -15.16
N GLY A 127 -2.89 5.75 -14.68
CA GLY A 127 -3.01 6.12 -13.27
C GLY A 127 -2.88 7.63 -13.06
N VAL A 128 -3.51 8.15 -12.01
CA VAL A 128 -3.44 9.56 -11.62
C VAL A 128 -2.63 9.65 -10.32
N LEU A 129 -1.59 10.49 -10.30
CA LEU A 129 -0.82 10.80 -9.11
C LEU A 129 -1.21 12.18 -8.61
N LEU A 130 -1.79 12.24 -7.40
CA LEU A 130 -2.15 13.50 -6.76
C LEU A 130 -0.99 13.95 -5.87
N GLU A 131 -0.31 15.03 -6.24
CA GLU A 131 0.79 15.62 -5.47
C GLU A 131 0.37 16.96 -4.83
N GLY A 132 0.88 17.25 -3.62
CA GLY A 132 0.71 18.55 -2.98
C GLY A 132 0.88 18.52 -1.46
N VAL A 133 0.83 19.70 -0.83
CA VAL A 133 0.92 19.91 0.62
C VAL A 133 -0.19 19.12 1.37
N PRO A 134 0.04 18.53 2.55
CA PRO A 134 -1.02 17.87 3.32
C PRO A 134 -2.19 18.82 3.59
N GLY A 135 -3.43 18.30 3.56
CA GLY A 135 -4.65 19.08 3.79
C GLY A 135 -5.33 19.64 2.54
N THR A 136 -4.75 19.51 1.34
CA THR A 136 -5.36 20.00 0.08
C THR A 136 -6.39 19.03 -0.53
N GLY A 137 -7.07 18.23 0.28
CA GLY A 137 -8.17 17.39 -0.20
C GLY A 137 -7.81 16.18 -1.09
N LYS A 138 -6.54 15.86 -1.34
CA LYS A 138 -6.12 14.72 -2.21
C LYS A 138 -6.83 13.40 -1.90
N THR A 139 -6.90 13.03 -0.62
CA THR A 139 -7.58 11.80 -0.18
C THR A 139 -9.09 11.90 -0.32
N MET A 140 -9.67 13.09 -0.14
CA MET A 140 -11.11 13.31 -0.36
C MET A 140 -11.46 13.24 -1.84
N LEU A 141 -10.63 13.82 -2.70
CA LEU A 141 -10.78 13.76 -4.15
C LEU A 141 -10.72 12.32 -4.67
N ALA A 142 -9.81 11.49 -4.16
CA ALA A 142 -9.76 10.08 -4.50
C ALA A 142 -11.04 9.32 -4.11
N ARG A 143 -11.61 9.62 -2.93
CA ARG A 143 -12.87 9.04 -2.47
C ARG A 143 -14.07 9.51 -3.28
N ALA A 144 -14.11 10.80 -3.61
CA ALA A 144 -15.13 11.39 -4.48
C ALA A 144 -15.11 10.76 -5.88
N CYS A 145 -13.91 10.57 -6.45
CA CYS A 145 -13.74 9.91 -7.74
C CYS A 145 -14.25 8.45 -7.74
N ALA A 146 -13.99 7.71 -6.66
CA ALA A 146 -14.51 6.35 -6.48
C ALA A 146 -16.04 6.32 -6.31
N GLY A 147 -16.59 7.24 -5.51
CA GLY A 147 -18.03 7.40 -5.32
C GLY A 147 -18.76 7.76 -6.61
N GLU A 148 -18.17 8.63 -7.42
CA GLU A 148 -18.67 9.00 -8.74
C GLU A 148 -18.61 7.83 -9.73
N ALA A 149 -17.51 7.08 -9.75
CA ALA A 149 -17.39 5.93 -10.64
C ALA A 149 -18.24 4.73 -10.20
N GLY A 150 -18.72 4.69 -8.94
CA GLY A 150 -19.45 3.56 -8.39
C GLY A 150 -18.59 2.31 -8.25
N VAL A 151 -17.28 2.49 -8.08
CA VAL A 151 -16.29 1.42 -7.96
C VAL A 151 -15.77 1.34 -6.52
N PRO A 152 -15.55 0.13 -5.98
CA PRO A 152 -14.99 -0.05 -4.64
C PRO A 152 -13.51 0.37 -4.54
#